data_AF-A0AAV8YVM2-F1
#
_entry.id   AF-A0AAV8YVM2-F1
#
_cell.length_a   1.000
_cell.length_b   1.000
_cell.length_c   1.000
_cell.angle_alpha   90.00
_cell.angle_beta   90.00
_cell.angle_gamma   90.00
#
_symmetry.space_group_name_H-M   'P 1'
#
loop_
_entity.id
_entity.type
_entity.pdbx_description
1 polymer ?
#
loop_
_entity_poly.entity_id
_entity_poly.type
_entity_poly.pdbx_seq_one_letter_code
_entity_poly.pdbx_strand_id
1 'polypeptide(L)'
;MCYKVAIVLCFAAFAAVVQAHGDDLDMDSYSRMEIQPRNKVDDLLKKLREKVDEAMAKAHKALEDAKAKVNEEADKIQASAKGKMQGIEDGFRAELDQLKQKAKDAGVNIDDCLKGNEDDLVNLPNNLSNDMIHCVSDKINQGISYAEDALNQVQKIVDEVENVRQEIKNCGHGIHAIKCLAKLAVKIEQDIVTLPTKIEADVVATVALISKLKDKVEKCADSKVDKCENDGKTILIKISTCVAQKIVT
;
A
#
# COMPACT_ATOMS: atom_id res chain seq x y z
N MET A 1 14.54 -25.05 25.13
CA MET A 1 13.94 -24.60 26.41
C MET A 1 15.02 -24.59 27.48
N CYS A 2 15.75 -23.48 27.70
CA CYS A 2 16.72 -23.35 28.81
C CYS A 2 17.24 -21.90 28.95
N TYR A 3 16.36 -20.89 29.10
CA TYR A 3 16.81 -19.49 29.32
C TYR A 3 15.91 -18.67 30.24
N LYS A 4 15.16 -19.32 31.15
CA LYS A 4 14.20 -18.65 32.06
C LYS A 4 14.62 -18.62 33.54
N VAL A 5 15.82 -19.07 33.92
CA VAL A 5 16.16 -19.27 35.34
C VAL A 5 17.20 -18.27 35.90
N ALA A 6 17.87 -17.46 35.07
CA ALA A 6 18.99 -16.63 35.56
C ALA A 6 18.61 -15.24 36.13
N ILE A 7 17.37 -14.75 35.97
CA ILE A 7 17.03 -13.34 36.29
C ILE A 7 16.42 -13.17 37.71
N VAL A 8 16.01 -14.25 38.38
CA VAL A 8 15.31 -14.15 39.68
C VAL A 8 16.25 -14.00 40.88
N LEU A 9 17.56 -14.28 40.73
CA LEU A 9 18.48 -14.35 41.88
C LEU A 9 19.16 -13.04 42.29
N CYS A 10 19.04 -11.94 41.54
CA CYS A 10 19.67 -10.67 41.91
C CYS A 10 18.83 -9.76 42.83
N PHE A 11 17.54 -10.07 43.08
CA PHE A 11 16.68 -9.22 43.91
C PHE A 11 16.65 -9.57 45.40
N ALA A 12 17.24 -10.70 45.82
CA ALA A 12 17.21 -11.13 47.21
C ALA A 12 18.33 -10.54 48.10
N ALA A 13 19.33 -9.89 47.53
CA ALA A 13 20.49 -9.39 48.30
C ALA A 13 20.28 -8.00 48.96
N PHE A 14 19.19 -7.29 48.65
CA PHE A 14 18.98 -5.91 49.15
C PHE A 14 18.22 -5.81 50.49
N ALA A 15 17.70 -6.91 51.03
CA ALA A 15 16.86 -6.87 52.23
C ALA A 15 17.63 -6.98 53.58
N ALA A 16 18.95 -7.23 53.57
CA ALA A 16 19.70 -7.54 54.79
C ALA A 16 20.63 -6.41 55.30
N VAL A 17 20.68 -5.23 54.67
CA VAL A 17 21.62 -4.13 55.04
C VAL A 17 20.87 -2.86 55.43
N VAL A 18 19.76 -2.98 56.18
CA VAL A 18 18.97 -1.80 56.64
C VAL A 18 18.79 -1.77 58.16
N GLN A 19 19.71 -2.38 58.92
CA GLN A 19 19.73 -2.25 60.38
C GLN A 19 21.17 -2.15 60.92
N ALA A 20 21.86 -1.06 60.60
CA ALA A 20 22.88 -0.45 61.46
C ALA A 20 23.51 0.75 60.73
N HIS A 21 23.20 1.94 61.25
CA HIS A 21 23.87 3.24 61.11
C HIS A 21 22.88 4.35 60.74
N GLY A 22 22.32 4.95 61.80
CA GLY A 22 21.90 6.34 61.77
C GLY A 22 23.12 7.25 61.79
N ASP A 23 22.90 8.45 61.26
CA ASP A 23 23.76 9.64 61.32
C ASP A 23 24.90 9.72 60.30
N ASP A 24 24.48 9.89 59.05
CA ASP A 24 24.99 10.82 58.01
C ASP A 24 24.63 10.20 56.65
N LEU A 25 23.35 10.30 56.26
CA LEU A 25 22.95 9.99 54.89
C LEU A 25 23.38 11.15 54.00
N ASP A 26 24.62 11.03 53.50
CA ASP A 26 25.16 11.82 52.41
C ASP A 26 24.09 12.05 51.33
N MET A 27 23.79 13.32 51.08
CA MET A 27 22.91 13.77 49.99
C MET A 27 23.35 13.21 48.62
N ASP A 28 24.62 12.82 48.49
CA ASP A 28 25.22 12.14 47.33
C ASP A 28 24.75 10.70 47.12
N SER A 29 24.43 9.96 48.20
CA SER A 29 23.93 8.59 48.12
C SER A 29 22.51 8.55 47.53
N TYR A 30 21.65 9.48 47.97
CA TYR A 30 20.28 9.60 47.47
C TYR A 30 20.22 10.01 46.00
N SER A 31 21.09 10.95 45.61
CA SER A 31 21.24 11.38 44.22
C SER A 31 21.71 10.23 43.31
N ARG A 32 22.65 9.38 43.75
CA ARG A 32 23.08 8.19 42.98
C ARG A 32 21.98 7.15 42.79
N MET A 33 21.10 6.96 43.78
CA MET A 33 20.04 5.96 43.74
C MET A 33 18.91 6.34 42.76
N GLU A 34 18.69 7.64 42.52
CA GLU A 34 17.70 8.15 41.58
C GLU A 34 18.20 8.28 40.14
N ILE A 35 19.50 8.57 39.95
CA ILE A 35 20.08 8.77 38.61
C ILE A 35 20.16 7.45 37.83
N GLN A 36 20.46 6.32 38.48
CA GLN A 36 20.60 5.02 37.79
C GLN A 36 19.29 4.52 37.13
N PRO A 37 18.13 4.48 37.81
CA PRO A 37 16.87 4.04 37.20
C PRO A 37 16.46 4.90 36.00
N ARG A 38 16.67 6.22 36.08
CA ARG A 38 16.30 7.14 35.01
C ARG A 38 17.15 6.93 33.76
N ASN A 39 18.49 6.82 33.93
CA ASN A 39 19.39 6.53 32.82
C ASN A 39 19.04 5.22 32.11
N LYS A 40 18.69 4.16 32.88
CA LYS A 40 18.26 2.88 32.29
C LYS A 40 16.99 3.02 31.45
N VAL A 41 16.01 3.79 31.94
CA VAL A 41 14.76 4.02 31.19
C VAL A 41 15.01 4.86 29.94
N ASP A 42 15.88 5.87 30.02
CA ASP A 42 16.28 6.67 28.85
C ASP A 42 17.03 5.82 27.80
N ASP A 43 17.91 4.91 28.23
CA ASP A 43 18.59 3.95 27.35
C ASP A 43 17.60 2.98 26.68
N LEU A 44 16.62 2.49 27.44
CA LEU A 44 15.54 1.65 26.91
C LEU A 44 14.70 2.43 25.89
N LEU A 45 14.34 3.68 26.18
CA LEU A 45 13.59 4.54 25.27
C LEU A 45 14.38 4.81 23.98
N LYS A 46 15.70 5.05 24.08
CA LYS A 46 16.57 5.20 22.92
C LYS A 46 16.56 3.94 22.06
N LYS A 47 16.70 2.77 22.68
CA LYS A 47 16.66 1.48 21.99
C LYS A 47 15.29 1.21 21.33
N LEU A 48 14.20 1.62 21.99
CA LEU A 48 12.85 1.54 21.43
C LEU A 48 12.75 2.38 20.15
N ARG A 49 13.20 3.64 20.20
CA ARG A 49 13.23 4.53 19.03
C ARG A 49 14.03 3.93 17.88
N GLU A 50 15.26 3.47 18.15
CA GLU A 50 16.10 2.83 17.13
C GLU A 50 15.40 1.63 16.46
N LYS A 51 14.67 0.82 17.24
CA LYS A 51 13.93 -0.33 16.71
C LYS A 51 12.71 0.06 15.89
N VAL A 52 11.98 1.07 16.33
CA VAL A 52 10.84 1.63 15.58
C VAL A 52 11.31 2.30 14.29
N ASP A 53 12.38 3.08 14.32
CA ASP A 53 12.98 3.73 13.15
C ASP A 53 13.47 2.69 12.12
N GLU A 54 14.13 1.61 12.58
CA GLU A 54 14.54 0.50 11.72
C GLU A 54 13.32 -0.18 11.06
N ALA A 55 12.26 -0.44 11.83
CA ALA A 55 11.03 -1.02 11.31
C ALA A 55 10.33 -0.09 10.32
N MET A 56 10.32 1.22 10.60
CA MET A 56 9.78 2.25 9.73
C MET A 56 10.50 2.35 8.39
N ALA A 57 11.84 2.36 8.41
CA ALA A 57 12.62 2.38 7.17
C ALA A 57 12.32 1.15 6.30
N LYS A 58 12.17 -0.03 6.91
CA LYS A 58 11.76 -1.26 6.20
C LYS A 58 10.33 -1.17 5.68
N ALA A 59 9.40 -0.64 6.47
CA ALA A 59 8.01 -0.42 6.09
C ALA A 59 7.89 0.47 4.85
N HIS A 60 8.54 1.64 4.88
CA HIS A 60 8.60 2.56 3.75
C HIS A 60 9.15 1.87 2.50
N LYS A 61 10.29 1.19 2.61
CA LYS A 61 10.89 0.50 1.47
C LYS A 61 9.95 -0.56 0.89
N ALA A 62 9.36 -1.41 1.73
CA ALA A 62 8.47 -2.47 1.29
C ALA A 62 7.20 -1.93 0.59
N LEU A 63 6.63 -0.84 1.11
CA LEU A 63 5.46 -0.19 0.51
C LEU A 63 5.81 0.49 -0.83
N GLU A 64 6.96 1.16 -0.93
CA GLU A 64 7.43 1.76 -2.19
C GLU A 64 7.75 0.69 -3.24
N ASP A 65 8.41 -0.40 -2.85
CA ASP A 65 8.68 -1.54 -3.74
C ASP A 65 7.35 -2.15 -4.25
N ALA A 66 6.35 -2.28 -3.38
CA ALA A 66 5.02 -2.78 -3.75
C ALA A 66 4.29 -1.82 -4.70
N LYS A 67 4.34 -0.51 -4.47
CA LYS A 67 3.80 0.50 -5.39
C LYS A 67 4.47 0.45 -6.76
N ALA A 68 5.79 0.42 -6.80
CA ALA A 68 6.57 0.36 -8.04
C ALA A 68 6.20 -0.89 -8.85
N LYS A 69 6.09 -2.05 -8.18
CA LYS A 69 5.68 -3.30 -8.83
C LYS A 69 4.28 -3.24 -9.42
N VAL A 70 3.31 -2.66 -8.71
CA VAL A 70 1.94 -2.52 -9.24
C VAL A 70 1.90 -1.56 -10.43
N ASN A 71 2.66 -0.47 -10.40
CA ASN A 71 2.76 0.45 -11.53
C ASN A 71 3.37 -0.24 -12.76
N GLU A 72 4.48 -0.97 -12.59
CA GLU A 72 5.13 -1.68 -13.69
C GLU A 72 4.19 -2.74 -14.31
N GLU A 73 3.48 -3.51 -13.47
CA GLU A 73 2.50 -4.48 -13.95
C GLU A 73 1.31 -3.81 -14.65
N ALA A 74 0.84 -2.68 -14.12
CA ALA A 74 -0.24 -1.90 -14.73
C ALA A 74 0.15 -1.37 -16.11
N ASP A 75 1.36 -0.84 -16.28
CA ASP A 75 1.88 -0.38 -17.57
C ASP A 75 1.92 -1.54 -18.59
N LYS A 76 2.40 -2.72 -18.17
CA LYS A 76 2.40 -3.92 -19.02
C LYS A 76 0.99 -4.34 -19.43
N ILE A 77 0.05 -4.34 -18.49
CA ILE A 77 -1.35 -4.70 -18.74
C ILE A 77 -1.99 -3.71 -19.72
N GLN A 78 -1.80 -2.40 -19.50
CA GLN A 78 -2.32 -1.36 -20.39
C GLN A 78 -1.73 -1.47 -21.80
N ALA A 79 -0.41 -1.66 -21.92
CA ALA A 79 0.24 -1.83 -23.22
C ALA A 79 -0.29 -3.07 -23.96
N SER A 80 -0.43 -4.20 -23.26
CA SER A 80 -1.00 -5.43 -23.81
C SER A 80 -2.43 -5.24 -24.28
N ALA A 81 -3.30 -4.64 -23.47
CA ALA A 81 -4.69 -4.38 -23.81
C ALA A 81 -4.83 -3.40 -24.98
N LYS A 82 -4.01 -2.34 -25.04
CA LYS A 82 -3.97 -1.43 -26.18
C LYS A 82 -3.57 -2.16 -27.46
N GLY A 83 -2.55 -3.03 -27.40
CA GLY A 83 -2.15 -3.86 -28.53
C GLY A 83 -3.28 -4.78 -29.02
N LYS A 84 -4.03 -5.40 -28.09
CA LYS A 84 -5.22 -6.20 -28.45
C LYS A 84 -6.30 -5.36 -29.13
N MET A 85 -6.62 -4.18 -28.58
CA MET A 85 -7.62 -3.27 -29.18
C MET A 85 -7.21 -2.80 -30.58
N GLN A 86 -5.93 -2.52 -30.80
CA GLN A 86 -5.40 -2.18 -32.13
C GLN A 86 -5.55 -3.33 -33.11
N GLY A 87 -5.23 -4.57 -32.70
CA GLY A 87 -5.46 -5.75 -33.55
C GLY A 87 -6.93 -5.97 -33.90
N ILE A 88 -7.84 -5.68 -32.96
CA ILE A 88 -9.29 -5.69 -33.20
C ILE A 88 -9.68 -4.60 -34.21
N GLU A 89 -9.16 -3.38 -34.06
CA GLU A 89 -9.39 -2.27 -35.00
C GLU A 89 -8.96 -2.62 -36.42
N ASP A 90 -7.75 -3.19 -36.58
CA ASP A 90 -7.22 -3.60 -37.88
C ASP A 90 -8.13 -4.64 -38.55
N GLY A 91 -8.64 -5.60 -37.78
CA GLY A 91 -9.62 -6.58 -38.25
C GLY A 91 -10.90 -5.91 -38.75
N PHE A 92 -11.43 -4.96 -37.97
CA PHE A 92 -12.64 -4.22 -38.36
C PHE A 92 -12.44 -3.33 -39.58
N ARG A 93 -11.27 -2.70 -39.74
CA ARG A 93 -10.92 -1.93 -40.94
C ARG A 93 -10.89 -2.81 -42.17
N ALA A 94 -10.28 -4.00 -42.08
CA ALA A 94 -10.23 -4.94 -43.19
C ALA A 94 -11.64 -5.41 -43.61
N GLU A 95 -12.53 -5.70 -42.64
CA GLU A 95 -13.92 -6.05 -42.93
C GLU A 95 -14.69 -4.86 -43.57
N LEU A 96 -14.47 -3.65 -43.08
CA LEU A 96 -15.08 -2.45 -43.63
C LEU A 96 -14.64 -2.19 -45.07
N ASP A 97 -13.35 -2.36 -45.38
CA ASP A 97 -12.81 -2.21 -46.73
C ASP A 97 -13.41 -3.23 -47.70
N GLN A 98 -13.63 -4.47 -47.24
CA GLN A 98 -14.33 -5.48 -48.03
C GLN A 98 -15.77 -5.09 -48.33
N LEU A 99 -16.49 -4.50 -47.36
CA LEU A 99 -17.85 -4.00 -47.57
C LEU A 99 -17.87 -2.84 -48.58
N LYS A 100 -16.93 -1.90 -48.47
CA LYS A 100 -16.76 -0.78 -49.41
C LYS A 100 -16.48 -1.29 -50.83
N GLN A 101 -15.61 -2.28 -50.98
CA GLN A 101 -15.30 -2.87 -52.27
C GLN A 101 -16.51 -3.58 -52.88
N LYS A 102 -17.26 -4.38 -52.09
CA LYS A 102 -18.49 -5.03 -52.56
C LYS A 102 -19.54 -4.03 -53.04
N ALA A 103 -19.73 -2.94 -52.30
CA ALA A 103 -20.65 -1.87 -52.70
C ALA A 103 -20.22 -1.21 -54.01
N LYS A 104 -18.92 -0.92 -54.16
CA LYS A 104 -18.34 -0.36 -55.37
C LYS A 104 -18.53 -1.28 -56.58
N ASP A 105 -18.29 -2.57 -56.42
CA ASP A 105 -18.48 -3.56 -57.49
C ASP A 105 -19.94 -3.72 -57.90
N ALA A 106 -20.87 -3.50 -56.97
CA ALA A 106 -22.31 -3.44 -57.23
C ALA A 106 -22.79 -2.07 -57.77
N GLY A 107 -21.91 -1.05 -57.84
CA GLY A 107 -22.26 0.28 -58.32
C GLY A 107 -23.17 1.08 -57.38
N VAL A 108 -23.20 0.75 -56.07
CA VAL A 108 -24.07 1.42 -55.10
C VAL A 108 -23.30 2.42 -54.23
N ASN A 109 -23.91 3.58 -53.96
CA ASN A 109 -23.37 4.55 -52.99
C ASN A 109 -23.78 4.18 -51.56
N ILE A 110 -22.79 4.04 -50.67
CA ILE A 110 -22.96 3.66 -49.26
C ILE A 110 -22.51 4.73 -48.27
N ASP A 111 -22.26 5.97 -48.69
CA ASP A 111 -21.82 7.07 -47.83
C ASP A 111 -22.74 7.27 -46.62
N ASP A 112 -24.05 7.12 -46.82
CA ASP A 112 -25.08 7.19 -45.81
C ASP A 112 -25.09 5.98 -44.84
N CYS A 113 -24.56 4.82 -45.26
CA CYS A 113 -24.31 3.69 -44.36
C CYS A 113 -23.06 3.91 -43.47
N LEU A 114 -22.06 4.61 -44.01
CA LEU A 114 -20.78 4.87 -43.34
C LEU A 114 -20.85 6.05 -42.37
N LYS A 115 -21.68 7.04 -42.67
CA LYS A 115 -21.77 8.30 -41.92
C LYS A 115 -21.96 8.06 -40.41
N GLY A 116 -21.00 8.54 -39.62
CA GLY A 116 -20.95 8.35 -38.16
C GLY A 116 -20.42 6.97 -37.74
N ASN A 117 -20.89 5.89 -38.37
CA ASN A 117 -20.47 4.53 -38.03
C ASN A 117 -18.97 4.27 -38.29
N GLU A 118 -18.43 4.78 -39.40
CA GLU A 118 -17.01 4.61 -39.71
C GLU A 118 -16.12 5.34 -38.69
N ASP A 119 -16.45 6.58 -38.37
CA ASP A 119 -15.72 7.37 -37.38
C ASP A 119 -15.82 6.72 -35.99
N ASP A 120 -17.01 6.23 -35.60
CA ASP A 120 -17.20 5.52 -34.34
C ASP A 120 -16.33 4.26 -34.28
N LEU A 121 -16.30 3.47 -35.35
CA LEU A 121 -15.50 2.24 -35.44
C LEU A 121 -14.01 2.52 -35.34
N VAL A 122 -13.53 3.55 -36.03
CA VAL A 122 -12.12 3.97 -36.06
C VAL A 122 -11.66 4.56 -34.71
N ASN A 123 -12.52 5.32 -34.04
CA ASN A 123 -12.16 5.98 -32.78
C ASN A 123 -12.44 5.12 -31.53
N LEU A 124 -13.13 3.99 -31.67
CA LEU A 124 -13.51 3.10 -30.57
C LEU A 124 -12.31 2.67 -29.70
N PRO A 125 -11.17 2.21 -30.24
CA PRO A 125 -10.02 1.81 -29.43
C PRO A 125 -9.43 2.95 -28.61
N ASN A 126 -9.37 4.16 -29.18
CA ASN A 126 -8.84 5.33 -28.50
C ASN A 126 -9.74 5.76 -27.33
N ASN A 127 -11.06 5.77 -27.55
CA ASN A 127 -12.03 6.09 -26.51
C ASN A 127 -11.97 5.08 -25.36
N LEU A 128 -11.93 3.78 -25.67
CA LEU A 128 -11.85 2.73 -24.66
C LEU A 128 -10.48 2.66 -23.97
N SER A 129 -9.40 3.05 -24.65
CA SER A 129 -8.07 3.18 -24.05
C SER A 129 -8.02 4.28 -22.99
N ASN A 130 -8.64 5.44 -23.24
CA ASN A 130 -8.70 6.52 -22.25
C ASN A 130 -9.50 6.09 -21.01
N ASP A 131 -10.65 5.46 -21.23
CA ASP A 131 -11.46 4.84 -20.18
C ASP A 131 -10.68 3.80 -19.35
N MET A 132 -9.89 2.96 -20.02
CA MET A 132 -9.03 1.97 -19.36
C MET A 132 -7.99 2.65 -18.48
N ILE A 133 -7.32 3.69 -18.99
CA ILE A 133 -6.32 4.47 -18.24
C ILE A 133 -6.92 5.01 -16.95
N HIS A 134 -8.12 5.59 -17.01
CA HIS A 134 -8.83 6.06 -15.81
C HIS A 134 -9.13 4.93 -14.82
N CYS A 135 -9.69 3.80 -15.29
CA CYS A 135 -10.00 2.65 -14.43
C CYS A 135 -8.76 2.11 -13.71
N VAL A 136 -7.64 1.98 -14.44
CA VAL A 136 -6.37 1.50 -13.90
C VAL A 136 -5.78 2.50 -12.91
N SER A 137 -5.77 3.80 -13.24
CA SER A 137 -5.30 4.86 -12.36
C SER A 137 -6.06 4.89 -11.03
N ASP A 138 -7.38 4.72 -11.06
CA ASP A 138 -8.19 4.62 -9.84
C ASP A 138 -7.77 3.43 -8.95
N LYS A 139 -7.41 2.29 -9.55
CA LYS A 139 -6.94 1.13 -8.77
C LYS A 139 -5.55 1.35 -8.19
N ILE A 140 -4.66 1.99 -8.93
CA ILE A 140 -3.33 2.37 -8.44
C ILE A 140 -3.46 3.35 -7.26
N ASN A 141 -4.32 4.37 -7.40
CA ASN A 141 -4.57 5.34 -6.34
C ASN A 141 -5.13 4.69 -5.07
N GLN A 142 -5.97 3.66 -5.19
CA GLN A 142 -6.40 2.84 -4.03
C GLN A 142 -5.23 2.11 -3.37
N GLY A 143 -4.23 1.65 -4.13
CA GLY A 143 -3.02 1.05 -3.57
C GLY A 143 -2.15 2.04 -2.84
N ILE A 144 -2.00 3.24 -3.41
CA ILE A 144 -1.28 4.34 -2.78
C ILE A 144 -1.94 4.71 -1.45
N SER A 145 -3.27 4.83 -1.41
CA SER A 145 -3.97 5.14 -0.17
C SER A 145 -3.80 4.07 0.91
N TYR A 146 -3.77 2.77 0.54
CA TYR A 146 -3.48 1.72 1.53
C TYR A 146 -2.08 1.86 2.13
N ALA A 147 -1.08 2.20 1.31
CA ALA A 147 0.27 2.45 1.80
C ALA A 147 0.35 3.68 2.71
N GLU A 148 -0.32 4.78 2.34
CA GLU A 148 -0.39 5.99 3.15
C GLU A 148 -1.09 5.75 4.49
N ASP A 149 -2.20 5.02 4.49
CA ASP A 149 -2.91 4.63 5.70
C ASP A 149 -2.04 3.78 6.63
N ALA A 150 -1.28 2.83 6.07
CA ALA A 150 -0.33 2.04 6.84
C ALA A 150 0.76 2.93 7.46
N LEU A 151 1.37 3.82 6.68
CA LEU A 151 2.39 4.75 7.17
C LEU A 151 1.83 5.69 8.25
N ASN A 152 0.60 6.19 8.10
CA ASN A 152 -0.07 7.00 9.10
C ASN A 152 -0.32 6.23 10.40
N GLN A 153 -0.66 4.94 10.33
CA GLN A 153 -0.79 4.09 11.50
C GLN A 153 0.56 3.89 12.20
N VAL A 154 1.64 3.72 11.44
CA VAL A 154 2.97 3.60 12.05
C VAL A 154 3.44 4.93 12.64
N GLN A 155 3.13 6.07 12.03
CA GLN A 155 3.47 7.37 12.59
C GLN A 155 2.82 7.59 13.97
N LYS A 156 1.59 7.11 14.18
CA LYS A 156 0.94 7.13 15.50
C LYS A 156 1.73 6.33 16.54
N ILE A 157 2.37 5.24 16.14
CA ILE A 157 3.24 4.45 17.03
C ILE A 157 4.46 5.29 17.44
N VAL A 158 5.04 6.06 16.52
CA VAL A 158 6.14 6.99 16.85
C VAL A 158 5.68 8.06 17.85
N ASP A 159 4.48 8.61 17.66
CA ASP A 159 3.90 9.59 18.59
C ASP A 159 3.65 8.98 19.98
N GLU A 160 3.23 7.71 20.06
CA GLU A 160 3.12 6.96 21.31
C GLU A 160 4.48 6.81 22.02
N VAL A 161 5.57 6.59 21.28
CA VAL A 161 6.93 6.56 21.84
C VAL A 161 7.36 7.94 22.39
N GLU A 162 6.99 9.04 21.73
CA GLU A 162 7.24 10.39 22.26
C GLU A 162 6.42 10.68 23.53
N ASN A 163 5.21 10.14 23.63
CA ASN A 163 4.40 10.25 24.85
C ASN A 163 5.06 9.54 26.04
N VAL A 164 5.74 8.40 25.82
CA VAL A 164 6.52 7.72 26.88
C VAL A 164 7.61 8.64 27.44
N ARG A 165 8.25 9.46 26.60
CA ARG A 165 9.22 10.46 27.09
C ARG A 165 8.60 11.45 28.06
N GLN A 166 7.37 11.87 27.80
CA GLN A 166 6.64 12.76 28.70
C GLN A 166 6.22 12.02 29.99
N GLU A 167 5.82 10.75 29.91
CA GLU A 167 5.56 9.90 31.09
C GLU A 167 6.79 9.79 32.00
N ILE A 168 8.00 9.63 31.43
CA ILE A 168 9.27 9.62 32.19
C ILE A 168 9.49 10.93 32.95
N LYS A 169 9.21 12.08 32.30
CA LYS A 169 9.30 13.39 32.96
C LYS A 169 8.28 13.50 34.10
N ASN A 170 7.06 13.01 33.89
CA ASN A 170 5.97 13.08 34.85
C ASN A 170 6.19 12.19 36.09
N CYS A 171 7.08 11.19 36.03
CA CYS A 171 7.44 10.38 37.20
C CYS A 171 8.12 11.20 38.33
N GLY A 172 8.65 12.39 38.05
CA GLY A 172 9.26 13.26 39.06
C GLY A 172 10.55 12.70 39.67
N HIS A 173 10.77 13.00 40.96
CA HIS A 173 11.92 12.60 41.77
C HIS A 173 11.46 11.90 43.06
N GLY A 174 12.36 11.25 43.81
CA GLY A 174 12.04 10.50 45.03
C GLY A 174 11.81 9.01 44.84
N ILE A 175 11.55 8.30 45.95
CA ILE A 175 11.25 6.84 45.96
C ILE A 175 10.04 6.49 45.07
N HIS A 176 9.06 7.38 44.98
CA HIS A 176 7.90 7.19 44.10
C HIS A 176 8.30 7.18 42.61
N ALA A 177 9.31 7.98 42.23
CA ALA A 177 9.84 8.01 40.87
C ALA A 177 10.47 6.66 40.51
N ILE A 178 11.16 5.97 41.43
CA ILE A 178 11.76 4.65 41.17
C ILE A 178 10.68 3.63 40.77
N LYS A 179 9.56 3.58 41.51
CA LYS A 179 8.46 2.65 41.20
C LYS A 179 7.76 3.02 39.88
N CYS A 180 7.62 4.31 39.59
CA CYS A 180 7.08 4.81 38.33
C CYS A 180 7.97 4.41 37.14
N LEU A 181 9.26 4.71 37.21
CA LEU A 181 10.26 4.39 36.20
C LEU A 181 10.39 2.88 35.97
N ALA A 182 10.33 2.05 37.01
CA ALA A 182 10.35 0.60 36.85
C ALA A 182 9.15 0.06 36.05
N LYS A 183 7.95 0.62 36.25
CA LYS A 183 6.77 0.26 35.44
C LYS A 183 6.94 0.70 33.98
N LEU A 184 7.47 1.90 33.75
CA LEU A 184 7.76 2.38 32.39
C LEU A 184 8.82 1.53 31.70
N ALA A 185 9.88 1.10 32.42
CA ALA A 185 10.91 0.22 31.88
C ALA A 185 10.30 -1.08 31.32
N VAL A 186 9.40 -1.73 32.08
CA VAL A 186 8.72 -2.96 31.65
C VAL A 186 7.86 -2.72 30.41
N LYS A 187 7.12 -1.60 30.36
CA LYS A 187 6.32 -1.20 29.19
C LYS A 187 7.23 -1.01 27.95
N ILE A 188 8.32 -0.25 28.10
CA ILE A 188 9.28 0.00 27.00
C ILE A 188 9.92 -1.31 26.54
N GLU A 189 10.30 -2.21 27.45
CA GLU A 189 10.87 -3.52 27.08
C GLU A 189 9.89 -4.38 26.29
N GLN A 190 8.60 -4.33 26.61
CA GLN A 190 7.56 -4.98 25.82
C GLN A 190 7.43 -4.31 24.44
N ASP A 191 7.36 -2.99 24.40
CA ASP A 191 7.20 -2.20 23.18
C ASP A 191 8.38 -2.37 22.20
N ILE A 192 9.60 -2.56 22.71
CA ILE A 192 10.80 -2.86 21.90
C ILE A 192 10.59 -4.10 21.02
N VAL A 193 9.79 -5.06 21.48
CA VAL A 193 9.51 -6.30 20.77
C VAL A 193 8.21 -6.21 19.98
N THR A 194 7.14 -5.69 20.59
CA THR A 194 5.80 -5.75 20.01
C THR A 194 5.58 -4.73 18.90
N LEU A 195 6.11 -3.51 19.01
CA LEU A 195 5.87 -2.46 18.03
C LEU A 195 6.50 -2.77 16.66
N PRO A 196 7.78 -3.17 16.55
CA PRO A 196 8.35 -3.57 15.26
C PRO A 196 7.58 -4.71 14.58
N THR A 197 7.16 -5.72 15.34
CA THR A 197 6.38 -6.84 14.82
C THR A 197 5.00 -6.40 14.33
N LYS A 198 4.33 -5.48 15.04
CA LYS A 198 3.06 -4.92 14.61
C LYS A 198 3.21 -4.14 13.30
N ILE A 199 4.23 -3.29 13.19
CA ILE A 199 4.56 -2.54 11.97
C ILE A 199 4.77 -3.50 10.80
N GLU A 200 5.57 -4.54 10.99
CA GLU A 200 5.83 -5.55 9.96
C GLU A 200 4.54 -6.26 9.52
N ALA A 201 3.69 -6.66 10.46
CA ALA A 201 2.42 -7.31 10.15
C ALA A 201 1.47 -6.40 9.35
N ASP A 202 1.34 -5.13 9.73
CA ASP A 202 0.50 -4.15 9.06
C ASP A 202 1.01 -3.86 7.64
N VAL A 203 2.33 -3.76 7.45
CA VAL A 203 2.97 -3.61 6.13
C VAL A 203 2.73 -4.85 5.27
N VAL A 204 2.91 -6.05 5.80
CA VAL A 204 2.68 -7.31 5.05
C VAL A 204 1.23 -7.41 4.61
N ALA A 205 0.28 -7.09 5.51
CA ALA A 205 -1.14 -7.07 5.16
C ALA A 205 -1.43 -6.04 4.05
N THR A 206 -0.83 -4.86 4.12
CA THR A 206 -0.97 -3.79 3.12
C THR A 206 -0.37 -4.18 1.77
N VAL A 207 0.82 -4.77 1.75
CA VAL A 207 1.45 -5.30 0.52
C VAL A 207 0.57 -6.37 -0.11
N ALA A 208 -0.09 -7.22 0.70
CA ALA A 208 -1.05 -8.20 0.20
C ALA A 208 -2.35 -7.58 -0.36
N LEU A 209 -2.76 -6.42 0.13
CA LEU A 209 -3.87 -5.65 -0.48
C LEU A 209 -3.44 -5.03 -1.80
N ILE A 210 -2.23 -4.47 -1.86
CA ILE A 210 -1.65 -3.87 -3.07
C ILE A 210 -1.48 -4.93 -4.15
N SER A 211 -1.00 -6.14 -3.81
CA SER A 211 -0.82 -7.21 -4.81
C SER A 211 -2.14 -7.66 -5.45
N LYS A 212 -3.25 -7.64 -4.69
CA LYS A 212 -4.60 -7.92 -5.21
C LYS A 212 -5.13 -6.85 -6.18
N LEU A 213 -4.47 -5.70 -6.28
CA LEU A 213 -4.85 -4.68 -7.26
C LEU A 213 -4.51 -5.13 -8.68
N LYS A 214 -3.53 -6.02 -8.86
CA LYS A 214 -3.19 -6.60 -10.16
C LYS A 214 -4.44 -7.17 -10.84
N ASP A 215 -5.16 -8.07 -10.17
CA ASP A 215 -6.37 -8.68 -10.70
C ASP A 215 -7.45 -7.65 -11.05
N LYS A 216 -7.52 -6.54 -10.30
CA LYS A 216 -8.47 -5.45 -10.58
C LYS A 216 -8.05 -4.63 -11.80
N VAL A 217 -6.75 -4.40 -11.98
CA VAL A 217 -6.17 -3.72 -13.14
C VAL A 217 -6.35 -4.58 -14.40
N GLU A 218 -6.10 -5.88 -14.30
CA GLU A 218 -6.38 -6.84 -15.39
C GLU A 218 -7.86 -6.81 -15.78
N LYS A 219 -8.77 -6.88 -14.81
CA LYS A 219 -10.23 -6.77 -15.08
C LYS A 219 -10.61 -5.45 -15.73
N CYS A 220 -10.03 -4.32 -15.30
CA CYS A 220 -10.25 -3.02 -15.96
C CYS A 220 -9.88 -3.12 -17.44
N ALA A 221 -8.70 -3.65 -17.75
CA ALA A 221 -8.19 -3.74 -19.11
C ALA A 221 -8.98 -4.73 -19.97
N ASP A 222 -9.19 -5.96 -19.50
CA ASP A 222 -9.92 -6.99 -20.24
C ASP A 222 -11.36 -6.56 -20.55
N SER A 223 -12.05 -5.94 -19.58
CA SER A 223 -13.41 -5.45 -19.81
C SER A 223 -13.51 -4.42 -20.94
N LYS A 224 -12.44 -3.64 -21.16
CA LYS A 224 -12.39 -2.63 -22.23
C LYS A 224 -12.02 -3.27 -23.56
N VAL A 225 -11.16 -4.29 -23.56
CA VAL A 225 -10.87 -5.09 -24.77
C VAL A 225 -12.14 -5.79 -25.25
N ASP A 226 -12.86 -6.47 -24.36
CA ASP A 226 -14.12 -7.14 -24.67
C ASP A 226 -15.17 -6.14 -25.20
N LYS A 227 -15.24 -4.95 -24.58
CA LYS A 227 -16.14 -3.90 -25.05
C LYS A 227 -15.75 -3.41 -26.46
N CYS A 228 -14.45 -3.26 -26.74
CA CYS A 228 -13.95 -2.87 -28.06
C CYS A 228 -14.39 -3.88 -29.13
N GLU A 229 -14.25 -5.17 -28.85
CA GLU A 229 -14.68 -6.22 -29.76
C GLU A 229 -16.21 -6.21 -29.98
N ASN A 230 -17.00 -6.12 -28.91
CA ASN A 230 -18.45 -6.20 -29.02
C ASN A 230 -19.08 -4.96 -29.67
N ASP A 231 -18.63 -3.76 -29.29
CA ASP A 231 -19.15 -2.51 -29.85
C ASP A 231 -18.75 -2.39 -31.32
N GLY A 232 -17.52 -2.74 -31.69
CA GLY A 232 -17.08 -2.68 -33.08
C GLY A 232 -17.78 -3.71 -33.98
N LYS A 233 -18.02 -4.94 -33.51
CA LYS A 233 -18.87 -5.92 -34.21
C LYS A 233 -20.28 -5.37 -34.43
N THR A 234 -20.86 -4.73 -33.41
CA THR A 234 -22.19 -4.13 -33.51
C THR A 234 -22.24 -3.04 -34.59
N ILE A 235 -21.22 -2.19 -34.68
CA ILE A 235 -21.11 -1.15 -35.70
C ILE A 235 -20.98 -1.78 -37.10
N LEU A 236 -20.11 -2.78 -37.27
CA LEU A 236 -19.95 -3.47 -38.55
C LEU A 236 -21.23 -4.18 -39.02
N ILE A 237 -21.99 -4.78 -38.11
CA ILE A 237 -23.29 -5.39 -38.43
C ILE A 237 -24.27 -4.33 -38.96
N LYS A 238 -24.29 -3.13 -38.36
CA LYS A 238 -25.13 -2.02 -38.85
C LYS A 238 -24.73 -1.59 -40.26
N ILE A 239 -23.43 -1.39 -40.50
CA ILE A 239 -22.90 -0.99 -41.82
C ILE A 239 -23.23 -2.08 -42.84
N SER A 240 -22.88 -3.34 -42.58
CA SER A 240 -23.11 -4.45 -43.50
C SER A 240 -24.59 -4.65 -43.83
N THR A 241 -25.50 -4.52 -42.86
CA THR A 241 -26.94 -4.59 -43.10
C THR A 241 -27.42 -3.48 -44.02
N CYS A 242 -26.97 -2.23 -43.79
CA CYS A 242 -27.30 -1.09 -44.65
C CYS A 242 -26.77 -1.27 -46.08
N VAL A 243 -25.51 -1.70 -46.23
CA VAL A 243 -24.90 -1.99 -47.53
C VAL A 243 -25.67 -3.08 -48.26
N ALA A 244 -26.03 -4.17 -47.59
CA ALA A 244 -26.78 -5.28 -48.18
C ALA A 244 -28.16 -4.83 -48.70
N GLN A 245 -28.89 -3.99 -47.95
CA GLN A 245 -30.17 -3.44 -48.39
C GLN A 245 -30.03 -2.62 -49.69
N LYS A 246 -28.96 -1.83 -49.81
CA LYS A 246 -28.70 -1.03 -51.01
C LYS A 246 -28.31 -1.85 -52.22
N ILE A 247 -27.62 -2.99 -52.06
CA ILE A 247 -27.24 -3.87 -53.17
C ILE A 247 -28.44 -4.60 -53.77
N VAL A 248 -29.45 -4.91 -52.95
CA VAL A 248 -30.64 -5.65 -53.40
C VAL A 248 -31.69 -4.75 -54.06
N THR A 249 -31.58 -3.43 -53.88
CA THR A 249 -32.54 -2.42 -54.41
C THR A 249 -32.08 -1.90 -55.76
#